data_AF-A0A9W5YA52-F1
#
_entry.id   AF-A0A9W5YA52-F1
#
_cell.length_a   1.000
_cell.length_b   1.000
_cell.length_c   1.000
_cell.angle_alpha   90.00
_cell.angle_beta   90.00
_cell.angle_gamma   90.00
#
_symmetry.space_group_name_H-M   'P 1'
#
loop_
_entity.id
_entity.type
_entity.pdbx_description
1 polymer ?
#
loop_
_entity_poly.entity_id
_entity_poly.type
_entity_poly.pdbx_seq_one_letter_code
_entity_poly.pdbx_strand_id
1 'polypeptide(L)'
;MRNWIKYLIVTIIVALLTNGGQLYFWNHYIDKIKTDYESEIEILSSTLEDIGDLVDVYSVRTTVTPGKEVKLEDLEKVQIPVSLITDSYAQESTDVEKKFYKISMKPGTLLTDDMLMKEEMDDTVREMDLIADTWSVGLEEGNYIDYEITYPYGEKYIVLSHIRVEAINDSTIKTYLNSVQRHIYNGALVDYFLQRDKGATVNLVKYLEPGVQKPAEITYSVPDNILSIITEDPNVVEKINTQLNMEKRNIIDKVIDNVSEFDISTLSGGRKRIESDINGASRDFSDELEKKLEEEAKAARKQKYENNDSSTDNTQSGLNIGEGVVE
;
A
#
# COMPACT_ATOMS: atom_id res chain seq x y z
N MET A 1 6.19 19.91 -99.08
CA MET A 1 6.46 18.78 -98.16
C MET A 1 7.36 19.11 -96.95
N ARG A 2 7.59 20.39 -96.57
CA ARG A 2 8.62 20.75 -95.54
C ARG A 2 8.07 21.17 -94.16
N ASN A 3 6.77 21.43 -94.02
CA ASN A 3 6.19 21.98 -92.79
C ASN A 3 5.70 20.88 -91.81
N TRP A 4 5.25 19.72 -92.30
CA TRP A 4 4.76 18.63 -91.45
C TRP A 4 5.86 18.02 -90.57
N ILE A 5 7.10 17.94 -91.06
CA ILE A 5 8.28 17.49 -90.29
C ILE A 5 8.55 18.41 -89.10
N LYS A 6 8.38 19.73 -89.25
CA LYS A 6 8.59 20.68 -88.16
C LYS A 6 7.54 20.52 -87.06
N TYR A 7 6.28 20.33 -87.43
CA TYR A 7 5.21 20.05 -86.47
C TYR A 7 5.44 18.73 -85.72
N LEU A 8 5.92 17.70 -86.42
CA LEU A 8 6.20 16.39 -85.84
C LEU A 8 7.35 16.44 -84.80
N ILE A 9 8.41 17.19 -85.08
CA ILE A 9 9.52 17.41 -84.15
C ILE A 9 9.04 18.16 -82.89
N VAL A 10 8.23 19.20 -83.05
CA VAL A 10 7.68 19.96 -81.91
C VAL A 10 6.78 19.08 -81.04
N THR A 11 5.92 18.25 -81.64
CA THR A 11 5.07 17.32 -80.88
C THR A 11 5.86 16.28 -80.10
N ILE A 12 6.98 15.77 -80.66
CA ILE A 12 7.85 14.82 -79.96
C ILE A 12 8.54 15.51 -78.77
N ILE A 13 9.04 16.74 -78.95
CA ILE A 13 9.69 17.49 -77.87
C ILE A 13 8.70 17.78 -76.74
N VAL A 14 7.48 18.20 -77.07
CA VAL A 14 6.42 18.42 -76.07
C VAL A 14 6.08 17.11 -75.36
N ALA A 15 5.91 16.00 -76.08
CA ALA A 15 5.64 14.71 -75.47
C ALA A 15 6.77 14.22 -74.56
N LEU A 16 8.03 14.46 -74.91
CA LEU A 16 9.19 14.11 -74.07
C LEU A 16 9.27 14.98 -72.81
N LEU A 17 8.99 16.28 -72.93
CA LEU A 17 8.99 17.19 -71.77
C LEU A 17 7.84 16.90 -70.82
N THR A 18 6.63 16.61 -71.33
CA THR A 18 5.50 16.25 -70.47
C THR A 18 5.73 14.92 -69.77
N ASN A 19 6.18 13.87 -70.48
CA ASN A 19 6.47 12.57 -69.86
C ASN A 19 7.65 12.65 -68.88
N GLY A 20 8.70 13.41 -69.20
CA GLY A 20 9.84 13.63 -68.30
C GLY A 20 9.45 14.38 -67.03
N GLY A 21 8.63 15.44 -67.15
CA GLY A 21 8.09 16.17 -66.01
C GLY A 21 7.18 15.29 -65.14
N GLN A 22 6.34 14.46 -65.77
CA GLN A 22 5.45 13.54 -65.08
C GLN A 22 6.21 12.44 -64.34
N LEU A 23 7.30 11.92 -64.91
CA LEU A 23 8.22 11.00 -64.24
C LEU A 23 8.96 11.66 -63.07
N TYR A 24 9.42 12.91 -63.22
CA TYR A 24 10.08 13.64 -62.15
C TYR A 24 9.13 13.90 -60.96
N PHE A 25 7.92 14.37 -61.23
CA PHE A 25 6.90 14.57 -60.20
C PHE A 25 6.50 13.25 -59.54
N TRP A 26 6.35 12.18 -60.33
CA TRP A 26 6.07 10.84 -59.80
C TRP A 26 7.20 10.39 -58.88
N ASN A 27 8.46 10.44 -59.31
CA ASN A 27 9.60 10.05 -58.48
C ASN A 27 9.69 10.90 -57.20
N HIS A 28 9.55 12.21 -57.30
CA HIS A 28 9.57 13.08 -56.12
C HIS A 28 8.41 12.81 -55.15
N TYR A 29 7.23 12.47 -55.68
CA TYR A 29 6.07 12.09 -54.89
C TYR A 29 6.27 10.73 -54.20
N ILE A 30 6.88 9.75 -54.90
CA ILE A 30 7.26 8.46 -54.33
C ILE A 30 8.31 8.63 -53.23
N ASP A 31 9.32 9.47 -53.44
CA ASP A 31 10.38 9.72 -52.46
C ASP A 31 9.80 10.33 -51.18
N LYS A 32 8.90 11.32 -51.28
CA LYS A 32 8.21 11.88 -50.12
C LYS A 32 7.41 10.83 -49.36
N ILE A 33 6.60 10.04 -50.07
CA ILE A 33 5.82 8.96 -49.46
C ILE A 33 6.73 7.97 -48.75
N LYS A 34 7.86 7.62 -49.37
CA LYS A 34 8.82 6.68 -48.79
C LYS A 34 9.46 7.24 -47.52
N THR A 35 9.88 8.51 -47.52
CA THR A 35 10.45 9.16 -46.34
C THR A 35 9.43 9.27 -45.21
N ASP A 36 8.17 9.60 -45.50
CA ASP A 36 7.12 9.67 -44.48
C ASP A 36 6.92 8.29 -43.83
N TYR A 37 6.80 7.22 -44.62
CA TYR A 37 6.71 5.85 -44.09
C TYR A 37 7.97 5.39 -43.34
N GLU A 38 9.16 5.77 -43.80
CA GLU A 38 10.41 5.46 -43.10
C GLU A 38 10.45 6.13 -41.71
N SER A 39 10.01 7.39 -41.62
CA SER A 39 9.91 8.11 -40.34
C SER A 39 8.86 7.52 -39.40
N GLU A 40 7.71 7.09 -39.94
CA GLU A 40 6.65 6.45 -39.16
C GLU A 40 7.10 5.08 -38.63
N ILE A 41 7.82 4.30 -39.45
CA ILE A 41 8.44 3.04 -39.03
C ILE A 41 9.51 3.27 -37.97
N GLU A 42 10.33 4.31 -38.09
CA GLU A 42 11.36 4.65 -37.09
C GLU A 42 10.73 5.04 -35.75
N ILE A 43 9.70 5.88 -35.75
CA ILE A 43 8.94 6.24 -34.55
C ILE A 43 8.28 5.01 -33.93
N LEU A 44 7.64 4.16 -34.75
CA LEU A 44 6.99 2.95 -34.27
C LEU A 44 8.00 1.94 -33.70
N SER A 45 9.17 1.81 -34.33
CA SER A 45 10.27 0.98 -33.86
C SER A 45 10.85 1.50 -32.55
N SER A 46 11.10 2.80 -32.44
CA SER A 46 11.58 3.44 -31.20
C SER A 46 10.56 3.30 -30.07
N THR A 47 9.26 3.43 -30.37
CA THR A 47 8.20 3.24 -29.37
C THR A 47 8.14 1.79 -28.89
N LEU A 48 8.33 0.81 -29.78
CA LEU A 48 8.41 -0.61 -29.41
C LEU A 48 9.65 -0.91 -28.55
N GLU A 49 10.78 -0.29 -28.86
CA GLU A 49 12.02 -0.45 -28.10
C GLU A 49 11.91 0.13 -26.68
N ASP A 50 11.26 1.29 -26.53
CA ASP A 50 11.01 1.93 -25.22
C ASP A 50 10.03 1.13 -24.34
N ILE A 51 9.04 0.46 -24.95
CA ILE A 51 8.09 -0.41 -24.25
C ILE A 51 8.80 -1.68 -23.74
N GLY A 52 9.74 -2.21 -24.53
CA GLY A 52 10.48 -3.43 -24.22
C GLY A 52 9.68 -4.70 -24.47
N ASP A 53 10.26 -5.84 -24.08
CA ASP A 53 9.60 -7.14 -24.20
C ASP A 53 8.29 -7.20 -23.37
N LEU A 54 7.39 -8.09 -23.77
CA LEU A 54 6.15 -8.36 -23.03
C LEU A 54 6.36 -9.53 -22.08
N VAL A 55 5.89 -9.37 -20.84
CA VAL A 55 5.90 -10.42 -19.81
C VAL A 55 4.48 -10.75 -19.37
N ASP A 56 4.23 -12.03 -19.16
CA ASP A 56 2.96 -12.52 -18.64
C ASP A 56 2.89 -12.26 -17.13
N VAL A 57 1.83 -11.58 -16.69
CA VAL A 57 1.47 -11.42 -15.28
C VAL A 57 0.08 -11.96 -15.02
N TYR A 58 -0.17 -12.41 -13.79
CA TYR A 58 -1.51 -12.81 -13.40
C TYR A 58 -2.43 -11.60 -13.19
N SER A 59 -3.64 -11.74 -13.69
CA SER A 59 -4.76 -10.86 -13.41
C SER A 59 -5.95 -11.66 -12.93
N VAL A 60 -6.85 -11.03 -12.20
CA VAL A 60 -8.04 -11.67 -11.67
C VAL A 60 -9.10 -11.79 -12.78
N ARG A 61 -9.65 -12.98 -13.00
CA ARG A 61 -10.70 -13.25 -14.00
C ARG A 61 -12.12 -12.96 -13.51
N THR A 62 -12.40 -13.19 -12.24
CA THR A 62 -13.75 -13.01 -11.64
C THR A 62 -13.68 -12.14 -10.40
N THR A 63 -14.79 -11.56 -9.95
CA THR A 63 -14.76 -10.77 -8.71
C THR A 63 -14.38 -11.68 -7.53
N VAL A 64 -13.35 -11.28 -6.79
CA VAL A 64 -12.86 -12.02 -5.60
C VAL A 64 -13.03 -11.18 -4.35
N THR A 65 -13.28 -11.85 -3.24
CA THR A 65 -13.40 -11.24 -1.91
C THR A 65 -12.16 -11.54 -1.07
N PRO A 66 -11.85 -10.69 -0.07
CA PRO A 66 -10.81 -10.99 0.91
C PRO A 66 -11.00 -12.37 1.55
N GLY A 67 -9.89 -13.05 1.87
CA GLY A 67 -9.89 -14.36 2.53
C GLY A 67 -10.12 -15.56 1.62
N LYS A 68 -10.54 -15.37 0.36
CA LYS A 68 -10.66 -16.48 -0.61
C LYS A 68 -9.26 -16.97 -1.01
N GLU A 69 -9.04 -18.29 -0.99
CA GLU A 69 -7.83 -18.92 -1.51
C GLU A 69 -7.65 -18.58 -3.00
N VAL A 70 -6.43 -18.23 -3.38
CA VAL A 70 -6.08 -17.96 -4.77
C VAL A 70 -5.98 -19.28 -5.51
N LYS A 71 -6.93 -19.51 -6.41
CA LYS A 71 -6.90 -20.65 -7.32
C LYS A 71 -6.55 -20.18 -8.72
N LEU A 72 -5.74 -20.96 -9.43
CA LEU A 72 -5.34 -20.66 -10.82
C LEU A 72 -6.54 -20.53 -11.77
N GLU A 73 -7.69 -21.14 -11.45
CA GLU A 73 -8.94 -21.01 -12.21
C GLU A 73 -9.59 -19.61 -12.11
N ASP A 74 -9.30 -18.88 -11.03
CA ASP A 74 -9.77 -17.50 -10.82
C ASP A 74 -8.84 -16.47 -11.49
N LEU A 75 -7.74 -16.92 -12.08
CA LEU A 75 -6.71 -16.07 -12.67
C LEU A 75 -6.64 -16.23 -14.19
N GLU A 76 -6.12 -15.21 -14.85
CA GLU A 76 -5.72 -15.25 -16.25
C GLU A 76 -4.44 -14.47 -16.47
N LYS A 77 -3.62 -14.91 -17.43
CA LYS A 77 -2.37 -14.24 -17.79
C LYS A 77 -2.66 -13.08 -18.75
N VAL A 78 -2.12 -11.92 -18.43
CA VAL A 78 -2.17 -10.71 -19.24
C VAL A 78 -0.74 -10.27 -19.53
N GLN A 79 -0.47 -9.86 -20.77
CA GLN A 79 0.84 -9.37 -21.18
C GLN A 79 0.94 -7.88 -20.90
N ILE A 80 1.97 -7.50 -20.14
CA ILE A 80 2.33 -6.09 -19.95
C ILE A 80 3.80 -5.85 -20.28
N PRO A 81 4.15 -4.62 -20.69
CA PRO A 81 5.53 -4.24 -20.94
C PRO A 81 6.44 -4.42 -19.72
N VAL A 82 7.66 -4.94 -19.92
CA VAL A 82 8.68 -5.06 -18.86
C VAL A 82 8.96 -3.73 -18.18
N SER A 83 8.86 -2.62 -18.90
CA SER A 83 9.00 -1.26 -18.36
C SER A 83 8.00 -0.90 -17.25
N LEU A 84 6.87 -1.59 -17.15
CA LEU A 84 5.84 -1.39 -16.12
C LEU A 84 5.87 -2.46 -15.02
N ILE A 85 6.69 -3.51 -15.18
CA ILE A 85 6.85 -4.58 -14.21
C ILE A 85 7.75 -4.12 -13.06
N THR A 86 7.31 -4.46 -11.86
CA THR A 86 8.12 -4.45 -10.64
C THR A 86 8.17 -5.86 -10.07
N ASP A 87 9.13 -6.11 -9.17
CA ASP A 87 9.29 -7.42 -8.50
C ASP A 87 8.05 -7.85 -7.69
N SER A 88 7.10 -6.95 -7.46
CA SER A 88 5.85 -7.24 -6.76
C SER A 88 4.80 -7.99 -7.59
N TYR A 89 4.88 -7.97 -8.93
CA TYR A 89 3.86 -8.63 -9.76
C TYR A 89 4.00 -10.15 -9.72
N ALA A 90 2.87 -10.84 -9.55
CA ALA A 90 2.83 -12.29 -9.61
C ALA A 90 2.95 -12.76 -11.08
N GLN A 91 4.02 -13.50 -11.37
CA GLN A 91 4.35 -13.98 -12.72
C GLN A 91 4.24 -15.50 -12.81
N GLU A 92 4.67 -16.19 -11.75
CA GLU A 92 4.72 -17.65 -11.68
C GLU A 92 3.65 -18.22 -10.75
N SER A 93 3.28 -19.50 -10.95
CA SER A 93 2.25 -20.12 -10.09
C SER A 93 2.67 -20.15 -8.62
N THR A 94 3.98 -20.25 -8.35
CA THR A 94 4.56 -20.19 -7.00
C THR A 94 4.30 -18.87 -6.29
N ASP A 95 4.05 -17.79 -7.03
CA ASP A 95 3.78 -16.47 -6.46
C ASP A 95 2.36 -16.36 -5.93
N VAL A 96 1.48 -17.29 -6.30
CA VAL A 96 0.04 -17.27 -5.95
C VAL A 96 -0.42 -18.51 -5.20
N GLU A 97 0.29 -19.63 -5.33
CA GLU A 97 -0.06 -20.89 -4.69
C GLU A 97 -0.14 -20.78 -3.16
N LYS A 98 -1.22 -21.32 -2.58
CA LYS A 98 -1.50 -21.33 -1.14
C LYS A 98 -1.53 -19.94 -0.51
N LYS A 99 -1.79 -18.90 -1.30
CA LYS A 99 -2.06 -17.56 -0.81
C LYS A 99 -3.55 -17.25 -0.86
N PHE A 100 -3.94 -16.19 -0.20
CA PHE A 100 -5.32 -15.72 -0.09
C PHE A 100 -5.38 -14.24 -0.47
N TYR A 101 -6.51 -13.79 -0.98
CA TYR A 101 -6.69 -12.38 -1.33
C TYR A 101 -6.82 -11.51 -0.07
N LYS A 102 -6.04 -10.41 0.02
CA LYS A 102 -6.14 -9.43 1.13
C LYS A 102 -7.27 -8.42 0.92
N ILE A 103 -7.58 -8.09 -0.33
CA ILE A 103 -8.58 -7.07 -0.70
C ILE A 103 -9.55 -7.62 -1.74
N SER A 104 -10.74 -7.03 -1.84
CA SER A 104 -11.66 -7.35 -2.92
C SER A 104 -11.13 -6.83 -4.24
N MET A 105 -11.14 -7.65 -5.28
CA MET A 105 -10.67 -7.26 -6.62
C MET A 105 -11.70 -7.57 -7.69
N LYS A 106 -11.75 -6.69 -8.69
CA LYS A 106 -12.62 -6.85 -9.86
C LYS A 106 -11.83 -7.54 -10.99
N PRO A 107 -12.54 -8.16 -11.96
CA PRO A 107 -11.91 -8.71 -13.15
C PRO A 107 -10.97 -7.71 -13.84
N GLY A 108 -9.81 -8.18 -14.29
CA GLY A 108 -8.78 -7.38 -14.95
C GLY A 108 -7.79 -6.68 -14.01
N THR A 109 -7.93 -6.83 -12.69
CA THR A 109 -6.94 -6.31 -11.73
C THR A 109 -5.67 -7.15 -11.81
N LEU A 110 -4.52 -6.51 -12.05
CA LEU A 110 -3.21 -7.18 -12.03
C LEU A 110 -2.83 -7.55 -10.59
N LEU A 111 -2.32 -8.76 -10.42
CA LEU A 111 -2.05 -9.32 -9.11
C LEU A 111 -0.62 -9.01 -8.66
N THR A 112 -0.49 -8.39 -7.48
CA THR A 112 0.79 -8.17 -6.82
C THR A 112 0.86 -8.93 -5.49
N ASP A 113 2.08 -9.22 -5.02
CA ASP A 113 2.31 -9.94 -3.76
C ASP A 113 1.69 -9.20 -2.56
N ASP A 114 1.65 -7.87 -2.61
CA ASP A 114 1.03 -7.04 -1.58
C ASP A 114 -0.48 -7.26 -1.46
N MET A 115 -1.14 -7.72 -2.52
CA MET A 115 -2.57 -8.07 -2.53
C MET A 115 -2.84 -9.49 -2.03
N LEU A 116 -1.78 -10.26 -1.75
CA LEU A 116 -1.85 -11.65 -1.32
C LEU A 116 -1.32 -11.83 0.11
N MET A 117 -1.97 -12.68 0.89
CA MET A 117 -1.50 -13.11 2.20
C MET A 117 -1.15 -14.60 2.18
N LYS A 118 -0.10 -14.98 2.90
CA LYS A 118 0.39 -16.37 2.95
C LYS A 118 -0.46 -17.28 3.85
N GLU A 119 -1.32 -16.69 4.68
CA GLU A 119 -2.14 -17.41 5.66
C GLU A 119 -3.61 -17.14 5.37
N GLU A 120 -4.43 -18.18 5.51
CA GLU A 120 -5.89 -18.04 5.51
C GLU A 120 -6.24 -17.10 6.67
N MET A 121 -7.09 -16.09 6.42
CA MET A 121 -7.63 -15.34 7.55
C MET A 121 -8.40 -16.35 8.40
N ASP A 122 -7.88 -16.64 9.59
CA ASP A 122 -8.50 -17.52 10.55
C ASP A 122 -9.96 -17.05 10.75
N ASP A 123 -10.91 -17.94 10.54
CA ASP A 123 -12.36 -17.69 10.63
C ASP A 123 -12.76 -17.14 12.02
N THR A 124 -11.85 -17.21 13.00
CA THR A 124 -11.98 -16.61 14.32
C THR A 124 -11.51 -15.18 14.43
N VAL A 125 -10.91 -14.57 13.42
CA VAL A 125 -10.43 -13.18 13.48
C VAL A 125 -11.60 -12.22 13.66
N ARG A 126 -11.50 -11.34 14.67
CA ARG A 126 -12.53 -10.34 14.99
C ARG A 126 -11.89 -8.99 15.20
N GLU A 127 -12.65 -7.95 14.89
CA GLU A 127 -12.33 -6.58 15.27
C GLU A 127 -12.33 -6.43 16.79
N MET A 128 -11.26 -5.82 17.30
CA MET A 128 -11.01 -5.59 18.71
C MET A 128 -10.43 -4.18 18.90
N ASP A 129 -10.85 -3.53 19.98
CA ASP A 129 -10.29 -2.26 20.39
C ASP A 129 -9.29 -2.51 21.55
N LEU A 130 -8.03 -2.16 21.32
CA LEU A 130 -6.95 -2.26 22.29
C LEU A 130 -6.86 -0.97 23.11
N ILE A 131 -6.62 -1.13 24.41
CA ILE A 131 -6.27 -0.01 25.31
C ILE A 131 -4.77 -0.01 25.54
N ALA A 132 -4.15 1.16 25.65
CA ALA A 132 -2.75 1.29 26.04
C ALA A 132 -2.57 2.54 26.90
N ASP A 133 -1.59 2.53 27.82
CA ASP A 133 -1.21 3.73 28.56
C ASP A 133 -0.45 4.70 27.65
N THR A 134 0.43 4.16 26.81
CA THR A 134 1.21 4.93 25.83
C THR A 134 1.39 4.18 24.52
N TRP A 135 1.59 4.94 23.45
CA TRP A 135 1.97 4.43 22.14
C TRP A 135 3.08 5.27 21.53
N SER A 136 3.76 4.73 20.52
CA SER A 136 4.82 5.43 19.80
C SER A 136 4.29 6.74 19.19
N VAL A 137 4.98 7.86 19.45
CA VAL A 137 4.61 9.17 18.86
C VAL A 137 4.69 9.07 17.33
N GLY A 138 3.66 9.54 16.63
CA GLY A 138 3.54 9.39 15.18
C GLY A 138 3.16 7.97 14.73
N LEU A 139 2.40 7.25 15.56
CA LEU A 139 1.67 6.06 15.13
C LEU A 139 0.52 6.46 14.21
N GLU A 140 0.40 5.77 13.08
CA GLU A 140 -0.60 6.04 12.04
C GLU A 140 -1.37 4.76 11.69
N GLU A 141 -2.54 4.93 11.06
CA GLU A 141 -3.29 3.82 10.49
C GLU A 141 -2.44 3.05 9.46
N GLY A 142 -2.56 1.72 9.47
CA GLY A 142 -1.77 0.82 8.64
C GLY A 142 -0.37 0.52 9.17
N ASN A 143 0.10 1.17 10.24
CA ASN A 143 1.34 0.77 10.91
C ASN A 143 1.16 -0.58 11.63
N TYR A 144 2.28 -1.25 11.90
CA TYR A 144 2.30 -2.47 12.69
C TYR A 144 2.92 -2.21 14.06
N ILE A 145 2.38 -2.86 15.08
CA ILE A 145 2.79 -2.69 16.47
C ILE A 145 3.00 -4.01 17.19
N ASP A 146 3.85 -3.99 18.21
CA ASP A 146 3.84 -4.95 19.31
C ASP A 146 3.03 -4.37 20.47
N TYR A 147 2.19 -5.19 21.08
CA TYR A 147 1.50 -4.87 22.34
C TYR A 147 2.30 -5.49 23.48
N GLU A 148 2.74 -4.65 24.42
CA GLU A 148 3.67 -5.07 25.46
C GLU A 148 3.15 -4.70 26.85
N ILE A 149 3.33 -5.59 27.81
CA ILE A 149 3.14 -5.32 29.23
C ILE A 149 4.50 -5.15 29.89
N THR A 150 4.64 -4.11 30.71
CA THR A 150 5.81 -3.87 31.54
C THR A 150 5.40 -3.90 33.00
N TYR A 151 6.01 -4.78 33.79
CA TYR A 151 5.76 -4.88 35.23
C TYR A 151 6.53 -3.82 36.04
N PRO A 152 6.22 -3.62 37.33
CA PRO A 152 6.74 -2.52 38.13
C PRO A 152 8.27 -2.34 38.10
N TYR A 153 9.03 -3.44 38.14
CA TYR A 153 10.49 -3.41 38.14
C TYR A 153 11.12 -3.38 36.74
N GLY A 154 10.29 -3.27 35.69
CA GLY A 154 10.75 -3.07 34.30
C GLY A 154 10.79 -4.34 33.45
N GLU A 155 10.34 -5.47 33.99
CA GLU A 155 10.20 -6.71 33.24
C GLU A 155 9.18 -6.53 32.13
N LYS A 156 9.66 -6.70 30.90
CA LYS A 156 8.91 -6.40 29.68
C LYS A 156 8.56 -7.70 28.96
N TYR A 157 7.30 -7.84 28.61
CA TYR A 157 6.79 -9.01 27.91
C TYR A 157 5.96 -8.58 26.71
N ILE A 158 6.19 -9.24 25.58
CA ILE A 158 5.42 -9.07 24.35
C ILE A 158 4.20 -9.97 24.46
N VAL A 159 3.01 -9.35 24.41
CA VAL A 159 1.71 -10.00 24.55
C VAL A 159 1.14 -10.34 23.18
N LEU A 160 1.17 -9.37 22.27
CA LEU A 160 0.79 -9.52 20.87
C LEU A 160 1.91 -8.94 20.02
N SER A 161 2.16 -9.57 18.87
CA SER A 161 3.27 -9.22 18.00
C SER A 161 2.80 -9.00 16.58
N HIS A 162 3.39 -8.00 15.91
CA HIS A 162 3.15 -7.69 14.49
C HIS A 162 1.65 -7.53 14.17
N ILE A 163 0.97 -6.70 14.96
CA ILE A 163 -0.46 -6.43 14.83
C ILE A 163 -0.67 -5.14 14.02
N ARG A 164 -1.54 -5.18 13.00
CA ARG A 164 -1.83 -4.00 12.18
C ARG A 164 -2.80 -3.05 12.88
N VAL A 165 -2.49 -1.76 12.87
CA VAL A 165 -3.39 -0.69 13.30
C VAL A 165 -4.41 -0.42 12.21
N GLU A 166 -5.68 -0.66 12.48
CA GLU A 166 -6.77 -0.44 11.51
C GLU A 166 -7.38 0.95 11.64
N ALA A 167 -7.52 1.43 12.86
CA ALA A 167 -7.95 2.80 13.14
C ALA A 167 -7.40 3.26 14.49
N ILE A 168 -7.20 4.58 14.62
CA ILE A 168 -6.80 5.22 15.88
C ILE A 168 -7.95 6.10 16.34
N ASN A 169 -8.50 5.79 17.52
CA ASN A 169 -9.50 6.62 18.19
C ASN A 169 -8.89 7.12 19.50
N ASP A 170 -9.26 8.32 19.97
CA ASP A 170 -8.68 9.04 21.13
C ASP A 170 -7.84 8.26 22.15
N SER A 171 -8.35 7.13 22.67
CA SER A 171 -7.67 6.28 23.65
C SER A 171 -7.70 4.78 23.32
N THR A 172 -8.08 4.42 22.09
CA THR A 172 -8.19 3.03 21.67
C THR A 172 -7.65 2.81 20.25
N ILE A 173 -6.98 1.68 20.07
CA ILE A 173 -6.50 1.23 18.77
C ILE A 173 -7.39 0.11 18.27
N LYS A 174 -8.01 0.30 17.12
CA LYS A 174 -8.77 -0.75 16.45
C LYS A 174 -7.80 -1.66 15.70
N THR A 175 -8.00 -2.97 15.86
CA THR A 175 -7.22 -4.00 15.18
C THR A 175 -8.02 -5.29 15.02
N TYR A 176 -7.41 -6.30 14.40
CA TYR A 176 -7.97 -7.63 14.23
C TYR A 176 -7.15 -8.66 15.02
N LEU A 177 -7.84 -9.44 15.86
CA LEU A 177 -7.23 -10.52 16.64
C LEU A 177 -7.97 -11.84 16.42
N ASN A 178 -7.22 -12.93 16.31
CA ASN A 178 -7.76 -14.30 16.31
C ASN A 178 -8.18 -14.76 17.73
N SER A 179 -8.79 -15.95 17.86
CA SER A 179 -9.30 -16.41 19.17
C SER A 179 -8.23 -16.51 20.25
N VAL A 180 -7.05 -17.04 19.91
CA VAL A 180 -5.94 -17.20 20.85
C VAL A 180 -5.43 -15.85 21.33
N GLN A 181 -5.19 -14.93 20.40
CA GLN A 181 -4.73 -13.57 20.68
C GLN A 181 -5.71 -12.81 21.59
N ARG A 182 -7.03 -12.98 21.38
CA ARG A 182 -8.03 -12.37 22.29
C ARG A 182 -7.94 -12.91 23.71
N HIS A 183 -7.78 -14.22 23.90
CA HIS A 183 -7.62 -14.79 25.23
C HIS A 183 -6.31 -14.33 25.89
N ILE A 184 -5.21 -14.30 25.14
CA ILE A 184 -3.91 -13.78 25.61
C ILE A 184 -4.03 -12.31 26.04
N TYR A 185 -4.63 -11.47 25.20
CA TYR A 185 -4.87 -10.06 25.49
C TYR A 185 -5.71 -9.88 26.75
N ASN A 186 -6.82 -10.62 26.89
CA ASN A 186 -7.65 -10.56 28.09
C ASN A 186 -6.89 -10.98 29.35
N GLY A 187 -6.04 -12.01 29.27
CA GLY A 187 -5.16 -12.41 30.38
C GLY A 187 -4.20 -11.29 30.77
N ALA A 188 -3.55 -10.65 29.79
CA ALA A 188 -2.64 -9.54 30.02
C ALA A 188 -3.35 -8.31 30.60
N LEU A 189 -4.59 -8.03 30.19
CA LEU A 189 -5.40 -6.96 30.77
C LEU A 189 -5.69 -7.19 32.25
N VAL A 190 -6.01 -8.42 32.64
CA VAL A 190 -6.23 -8.76 34.06
C VAL A 190 -4.96 -8.52 34.86
N ASP A 191 -3.81 -9.01 34.38
CA ASP A 191 -2.52 -8.76 35.03
C ASP A 191 -2.22 -7.26 35.12
N TYR A 192 -2.41 -6.53 34.03
CA TYR A 192 -2.23 -5.09 33.99
C TYR A 192 -3.09 -4.40 35.04
N PHE A 193 -4.40 -4.65 35.10
CA PHE A 193 -5.28 -4.02 36.07
C PHE A 193 -4.91 -4.35 37.52
N LEU A 194 -4.45 -5.58 37.79
CA LEU A 194 -4.01 -5.98 39.12
C LEU A 194 -2.67 -5.33 39.53
N GLN A 195 -1.80 -5.02 38.58
CA GLN A 195 -0.48 -4.44 38.84
C GLN A 195 -0.37 -2.94 38.51
N ARG A 196 -1.40 -2.32 37.94
CA ARG A 196 -1.39 -0.92 37.50
C ARG A 196 -1.08 0.03 38.64
N ASP A 197 -1.69 -0.17 39.79
CA ASP A 197 -1.44 0.66 40.98
C ASP A 197 -0.02 0.51 41.51
N LYS A 198 0.65 -0.59 41.16
CA LYS A 198 2.07 -0.86 41.47
C LYS A 198 3.05 -0.30 40.44
N GLY A 199 2.56 0.31 39.35
CA GLY A 199 3.39 0.88 38.29
C GLY A 199 3.60 -0.02 37.08
N ALA A 200 2.75 -1.04 36.87
CA ALA A 200 2.71 -1.73 35.58
C ALA A 200 2.12 -0.83 34.49
N THR A 201 2.59 -0.99 33.26
CA THR A 201 2.10 -0.24 32.09
C THR A 201 1.91 -1.15 30.88
N VAL A 202 0.95 -0.81 30.02
CA VAL A 202 0.77 -1.42 28.70
C VAL A 202 1.08 -0.43 27.60
N ASN A 203 1.93 -0.82 26.65
CA ASN A 203 2.47 0.09 25.63
C ASN A 203 2.39 -0.51 24.22
N LEU A 204 2.25 0.36 23.22
CA LEU A 204 2.32 -0.02 21.80
C LEU A 204 3.61 0.47 21.16
N VAL A 205 4.38 -0.47 20.62
CA VAL A 205 5.66 -0.17 19.98
C VAL A 205 5.56 -0.39 18.47
N LYS A 206 5.81 0.67 17.71
CA LYS A 206 5.73 0.68 16.25
C LYS A 206 6.92 -0.03 15.60
N TYR A 207 6.65 -0.85 14.60
CA TYR A 207 7.66 -1.38 13.67
C TYR A 207 8.13 -0.26 12.74
N LEU A 208 9.44 -0.22 12.48
CA LEU A 208 10.02 0.73 11.52
C LEU A 208 9.76 0.27 10.09
N GLU A 209 10.03 -1.00 9.82
CA GLU A 209 9.97 -1.62 8.50
C GLU A 209 9.24 -2.97 8.59
N PRO A 210 7.90 -2.97 8.70
CA PRO A 210 7.14 -4.18 9.03
C PRO A 210 7.22 -5.29 7.98
N GLY A 211 7.58 -4.97 6.73
CA GLY A 211 7.80 -5.96 5.67
C GLY A 211 9.14 -6.70 5.76
N VAL A 212 10.14 -6.12 6.43
CA VAL A 212 11.50 -6.69 6.55
C VAL A 212 11.74 -7.24 7.95
N GLN A 213 11.19 -6.58 8.96
CA GLN A 213 11.34 -6.97 10.35
C GLN A 213 10.49 -8.21 10.64
N LYS A 214 11.14 -9.26 11.14
CA LYS A 214 10.44 -10.45 11.61
C LYS A 214 9.57 -10.10 12.82
N PRO A 215 8.35 -10.66 12.93
CA PRO A 215 7.55 -10.57 14.15
C PRO A 215 8.36 -10.98 15.37
N ALA A 216 8.25 -10.22 16.45
CA ALA A 216 8.86 -10.58 17.72
C ALA A 216 8.20 -11.84 18.31
N GLU A 217 8.97 -12.66 19.02
CA GLU A 217 8.42 -13.82 19.72
C GLU A 217 7.56 -13.38 20.91
N ILE A 218 6.38 -13.99 21.07
CA ILE A 218 5.50 -13.73 22.22
C ILE A 218 6.19 -14.29 23.48
N THR A 219 6.52 -13.39 24.42
CA THR A 219 7.20 -13.73 25.66
C THR A 219 6.28 -13.71 26.88
N TYR A 220 5.10 -13.10 26.77
CA TYR A 220 4.08 -13.15 27.81
C TYR A 220 3.55 -14.58 27.99
N SER A 221 3.24 -14.96 29.22
CA SER A 221 2.65 -16.26 29.54
C SER A 221 1.38 -16.06 30.33
N VAL A 222 0.30 -16.65 29.83
CA VAL A 222 -1.04 -16.49 30.37
C VAL A 222 -1.18 -17.23 31.71
N PRO A 223 -2.02 -16.74 32.64
CA PRO A 223 -2.31 -17.46 33.87
C PRO A 223 -3.07 -18.78 33.59
N ASP A 224 -3.02 -19.72 34.53
CA ASP A 224 -3.55 -21.08 34.36
C ASP A 224 -5.03 -21.13 33.96
N ASN A 225 -5.87 -20.26 34.53
CA ASN A 225 -7.28 -20.20 34.20
C ASN A 225 -7.52 -19.83 32.72
N ILE A 226 -6.70 -18.94 32.15
CA ILE A 226 -6.77 -18.55 30.74
C ILE A 226 -6.19 -19.66 29.86
N LEU A 227 -5.11 -20.30 30.31
CA LEU A 227 -4.52 -21.44 29.61
C LEU A 227 -5.50 -22.60 29.45
N SER A 228 -6.29 -22.90 30.50
CA SER A 228 -7.38 -23.89 30.44
C SER A 228 -8.42 -23.51 29.39
N ILE A 229 -8.88 -22.26 29.38
CA ILE A 229 -9.87 -21.77 28.40
C ILE A 229 -9.33 -21.90 26.97
N ILE A 230 -8.09 -21.50 26.71
CA ILE A 230 -7.46 -21.60 25.38
C ILE A 230 -7.36 -23.07 24.93
N THR A 231 -7.09 -23.98 25.86
CA THR A 231 -6.93 -25.42 25.55
C THR A 231 -8.26 -26.09 25.21
N GLU A 232 -9.34 -25.64 25.85
CA GLU A 232 -10.70 -26.18 25.70
C GLU A 232 -11.53 -25.50 24.59
N ASP A 233 -11.17 -24.28 24.17
CA ASP A 233 -11.91 -23.52 23.15
C ASP A 233 -11.83 -24.24 21.78
N PRO A 234 -12.97 -24.72 21.23
CA PRO A 234 -12.97 -25.43 19.95
C PRO A 234 -12.62 -24.53 18.76
N ASN A 235 -12.63 -23.21 18.93
CA ASN A 235 -12.28 -22.25 17.89
C ASN A 235 -10.78 -21.90 17.91
N VAL A 236 -10.01 -22.39 18.89
CA VAL A 236 -8.57 -22.19 18.93
C VAL A 236 -7.88 -23.19 18.00
N VAL A 237 -7.37 -22.70 16.87
CA VAL A 237 -6.65 -23.52 15.88
C VAL A 237 -5.22 -23.79 16.33
N GLU A 238 -4.50 -22.75 16.78
CA GLU A 238 -3.12 -22.86 17.25
C GLU A 238 -3.06 -22.98 18.78
N LYS A 239 -2.54 -24.08 19.28
CA LYS A 239 -2.47 -24.33 20.72
C LYS A 239 -1.17 -23.81 21.32
N ILE A 240 -1.28 -23.12 22.45
CA ILE A 240 -0.14 -22.73 23.28
C ILE A 240 0.53 -23.99 23.85
N ASN A 241 1.87 -24.00 23.87
CA ASN A 241 2.61 -25.04 24.59
C ASN A 241 2.39 -24.87 26.10
N THR A 242 1.49 -25.68 26.67
CA THR A 242 1.06 -25.60 28.06
C THR A 242 2.23 -25.71 29.05
N GLN A 243 3.18 -26.62 28.82
CA GLN A 243 4.31 -26.82 29.71
C GLN A 243 5.23 -25.58 29.72
N LEU A 244 5.60 -25.10 28.53
CA LEU A 244 6.44 -23.91 28.41
C LEU A 244 5.75 -22.67 29.00
N ASN A 245 4.45 -22.53 28.80
CA ASN A 245 3.66 -21.44 29.39
C ASN A 245 3.70 -21.49 30.92
N MET A 246 3.48 -22.66 31.53
CA MET A 246 3.53 -22.81 32.99
C MET A 246 4.93 -22.48 33.56
N GLU A 247 6.00 -22.94 32.90
CA GLU A 247 7.37 -22.65 33.34
C GLU A 247 7.67 -21.13 33.31
N LYS A 248 7.31 -20.46 32.22
CA LYS A 248 7.47 -19.01 32.08
C LYS A 248 6.53 -18.23 33.02
N ARG A 249 5.29 -18.68 33.21
CA ARG A 249 4.31 -18.04 34.09
C ARG A 249 4.78 -18.00 35.53
N ASN A 250 5.36 -19.09 36.03
CA ASN A 250 5.95 -19.15 37.36
C ASN A 250 7.05 -18.09 37.59
N ILE A 251 7.77 -17.68 36.54
CA ILE A 251 8.77 -16.61 36.63
C ILE A 251 8.08 -15.25 36.77
N ILE A 252 7.02 -15.01 35.98
CA ILE A 252 6.21 -13.78 36.04
C ILE A 252 5.57 -13.62 37.42
N ASP A 253 4.92 -14.66 37.94
CA ASP A 253 4.22 -14.58 39.22
C ASP A 253 5.18 -14.30 40.38
N LYS A 254 6.38 -14.91 40.37
CA LYS A 254 7.44 -14.59 41.35
C LYS A 254 7.86 -13.13 41.30
N VAL A 255 7.94 -12.54 40.12
CA VAL A 255 8.28 -11.11 39.98
C VAL A 255 7.16 -10.25 40.57
N ILE A 256 5.90 -10.56 40.22
CA ILE A 256 4.72 -9.84 40.70
C ILE A 256 4.60 -9.88 42.23
N ASP A 257 4.88 -11.03 42.86
CA ASP A 257 4.77 -11.23 44.30
C ASP A 257 5.87 -10.52 45.10
N ASN A 258 7.04 -10.28 44.49
CA ASN A 258 8.19 -9.65 45.14
C ASN A 258 8.20 -8.11 45.04
N VAL A 259 7.14 -7.50 44.51
CA VAL A 259 7.05 -6.03 44.42
C VAL A 259 6.91 -5.43 45.82
N SER A 260 7.93 -4.67 46.24
CA SER A 260 7.97 -4.01 47.55
C SER A 260 6.95 -2.87 47.65
N GLU A 261 6.13 -2.88 48.70
CA GLU A 261 5.17 -1.80 48.99
C GLU A 261 5.83 -0.42 49.11
N PHE A 262 7.09 -0.37 49.54
CA PHE A 262 7.86 0.87 49.65
C PHE A 262 8.15 1.50 48.28
N ASP A 263 8.39 0.68 47.25
CA ASP A 263 8.79 1.16 45.92
C ASP A 263 7.57 1.59 45.08
N ILE A 264 6.39 1.03 45.37
CA ILE A 264 5.15 1.22 44.59
C ILE A 264 4.85 2.71 44.33
N SER A 265 4.89 3.55 45.37
CA SER A 265 4.54 4.97 45.22
C SER A 265 5.52 5.70 44.28
N THR A 266 6.81 5.34 44.33
CA THR A 266 7.84 5.98 43.50
C THR A 266 7.71 5.51 42.05
N LEU A 267 7.55 4.21 41.84
CA LEU A 267 7.41 3.60 40.52
C LEU A 267 6.13 4.07 39.82
N SER A 268 4.97 3.96 40.49
CA SER A 268 3.68 4.41 39.97
C SER A 268 3.69 5.90 39.63
N GLY A 269 4.25 6.74 40.51
CA GLY A 269 4.39 8.18 40.25
C GLY A 269 5.33 8.51 39.08
N GLY A 270 6.42 7.75 38.92
CA GLY A 270 7.33 7.87 37.77
C GLY A 270 6.66 7.49 36.45
N ARG A 271 5.93 6.38 36.44
CA ARG A 271 5.20 5.89 35.24
C ARG A 271 4.12 6.85 34.78
N LYS A 272 3.33 7.40 35.71
CA LYS A 272 2.31 8.43 35.38
C LYS A 272 2.91 9.69 34.76
N ARG A 273 4.12 10.09 35.17
CA ARG A 273 4.82 11.21 34.53
C ARG A 273 5.22 10.89 33.08
N ILE A 274 5.81 9.72 32.86
CA ILE A 274 6.17 9.26 31.52
C ILE A 274 4.94 9.18 30.62
N GLU A 275 3.84 8.60 31.12
CA GLU A 275 2.56 8.53 30.43
C GLU A 275 2.07 9.93 30.01
N SER A 276 2.08 10.90 30.95
CA SER A 276 1.71 12.28 30.66
C SER A 276 2.59 12.93 29.62
N ASP A 277 3.92 12.74 29.69
CA ASP A 277 4.88 13.35 28.77
C ASP A 277 4.72 12.79 27.35
N ILE A 278 4.58 11.47 27.21
CA ILE A 278 4.37 10.82 25.90
C ILE A 278 3.02 11.21 25.31
N ASN A 279 1.96 11.23 26.11
CA ASN A 279 0.64 11.63 25.65
C ASN A 279 0.58 13.13 25.30
N GLY A 280 1.36 13.98 25.98
CA GLY A 280 1.59 15.36 25.60
C GLY A 280 2.27 15.48 24.23
N ALA A 281 3.43 14.81 24.07
CA ALA A 281 4.17 14.80 22.81
C ALA A 281 3.35 14.24 21.63
N SER A 282 2.49 13.25 21.89
CA SER A 282 1.61 12.68 20.87
C SER A 282 0.56 13.69 20.38
N ARG A 283 0.00 14.51 21.29
CA ARG A 283 -0.92 15.59 20.91
C ARG A 283 -0.20 16.68 20.14
N ASP A 284 0.95 17.12 20.64
CA ASP A 284 1.75 18.15 19.96
C ASP A 284 2.13 17.73 18.54
N PHE A 285 2.49 16.45 18.36
CA PHE A 285 2.78 15.88 17.04
C PHE A 285 1.56 15.92 16.10
N SER A 286 0.40 15.49 16.59
CA SER A 286 -0.86 15.51 15.81
C SER A 286 -1.25 16.93 15.41
N ASP A 287 -1.15 17.89 16.33
CA ASP A 287 -1.45 19.30 16.07
C ASP A 287 -0.50 19.90 15.01
N GLU A 288 0.80 19.57 15.09
CA GLU A 288 1.78 20.02 14.08
C GLU A 288 1.52 19.39 12.71
N LEU A 289 1.15 18.11 12.67
CA LEU A 289 0.81 17.39 11.45
C LEU A 289 -0.43 17.99 10.78
N GLU A 290 -1.50 18.25 11.53
CA GLU A 290 -2.72 18.88 11.02
C GLU A 290 -2.42 20.25 10.40
N LYS A 291 -1.60 21.06 11.09
CA LYS A 291 -1.18 22.37 10.58
C LYS A 291 -0.40 22.26 9.26
N LYS A 292 0.52 21.30 9.13
CA LYS A 292 1.27 21.08 7.88
C LYS A 292 0.34 20.66 6.74
N LEU A 293 -0.58 19.73 6.99
CA LEU A 293 -1.56 19.29 6.00
C LEU A 293 -2.47 20.44 5.53
N GLU A 294 -2.88 21.32 6.44
CA GLU A 294 -3.64 22.52 6.07
C GLU A 294 -2.84 23.48 5.19
N GLU A 295 -1.57 23.72 5.53
CA GLU A 295 -0.67 24.59 4.76
C GLU A 295 -0.44 24.03 3.35
N GLU A 296 -0.22 22.74 3.23
CA GLU A 296 -0.11 22.03 1.94
C GLU A 296 -1.41 22.10 1.14
N ALA A 297 -2.56 21.88 1.77
CA ALA A 297 -3.86 22.00 1.12
C ALA A 297 -4.14 23.44 0.63
N LYS A 298 -3.74 24.46 1.41
CA LYS A 298 -3.83 25.88 1.01
C LYS A 298 -2.90 26.17 -0.17
N ALA A 299 -1.68 25.64 -0.18
CA ALA A 299 -0.73 25.78 -1.28
C ALA A 299 -1.24 25.12 -2.57
N ALA A 300 -1.74 23.88 -2.48
CA ALA A 300 -2.31 23.14 -3.61
C ALA A 300 -3.54 23.87 -4.21
N ARG A 301 -4.40 24.44 -3.36
CA ARG A 301 -5.53 25.27 -3.82
C ARG A 301 -5.06 26.50 -4.59
N LYS A 302 -4.05 27.23 -4.10
CA LYS A 302 -3.49 28.41 -4.80
C LYS A 302 -2.93 28.04 -6.17
N GLN A 303 -2.15 26.97 -6.27
CA GLN A 303 -1.62 26.49 -7.56
C GLN A 303 -2.74 26.13 -8.56
N LYS A 304 -3.84 25.53 -8.08
CA LYS A 304 -5.00 25.24 -8.93
C LYS A 304 -5.71 26.50 -9.43
N TYR A 305 -5.77 27.55 -8.61
CA TYR A 305 -6.30 28.85 -9.05
C TYR A 305 -5.39 29.53 -10.08
N GLU A 306 -4.07 29.54 -9.86
CA GLU A 306 -3.09 30.15 -10.78
C GLU A 306 -3.06 29.43 -12.15
N ASN A 307 -3.15 28.10 -12.18
CA ASN A 307 -3.20 27.33 -13.43
C ASN A 307 -4.50 27.57 -14.23
N ASN A 308 -5.63 27.82 -13.56
CA ASN A 308 -6.89 28.14 -14.23
C ASN A 308 -6.92 29.58 -14.80
N ASP A 309 -6.19 30.52 -14.18
CA ASP A 309 -6.06 31.89 -14.68
C ASP A 309 -5.16 31.96 -15.93
N SER A 310 -4.11 31.13 -15.98
CA SER A 310 -3.23 31.03 -17.17
C SER A 310 -3.87 30.35 -18.40
N SER A 311 -5.00 29.66 -18.25
CA SER A 311 -5.69 28.97 -19.34
C SER A 311 -6.90 29.74 -19.90
N THR A 312 -7.25 30.90 -19.32
CA THR A 312 -8.32 31.78 -19.81
C THR A 312 -7.85 32.93 -20.70
N ASP A 313 -6.54 33.15 -20.85
CA ASP A 313 -6.00 34.29 -21.62
C ASP A 313 -5.66 33.97 -23.10
N ASN A 314 -5.91 32.74 -23.57
CA ASN A 314 -5.58 32.32 -24.95
C ASN A 314 -6.78 32.22 -25.91
N THR A 315 -7.99 32.66 -25.51
CA THR A 315 -9.20 32.56 -26.36
C THR A 315 -9.84 33.88 -26.76
N GLN A 316 -9.19 35.04 -26.52
CA GLN A 316 -9.66 36.34 -27.02
C GLN A 316 -8.57 37.12 -27.75
N SER A 317 -8.05 36.57 -28.85
CA SER A 317 -7.51 37.41 -29.92
C SER A 317 -7.55 36.67 -31.25
N GLY A 318 -8.65 36.81 -32.00
CA GLY A 318 -8.65 36.52 -33.42
C GLY A 318 -9.98 36.02 -33.95
N LEU A 319 -10.95 36.92 -34.14
CA LEU A 319 -12.04 36.75 -35.11
C LEU A 319 -12.62 38.14 -35.43
N ASN A 320 -11.90 38.90 -36.25
CA ASN A 320 -12.47 39.99 -37.03
C ASN A 320 -12.86 39.39 -38.39
N ILE A 321 -14.16 39.23 -38.65
CA ILE A 321 -14.68 39.01 -40.01
C ILE A 321 -15.76 40.05 -40.23
N GLY A 322 -15.55 40.89 -41.25
CA GLY A 322 -16.38 42.04 -41.57
C GLY A 322 -17.78 41.67 -42.05
N GLU A 323 -18.74 42.49 -41.66
CA GLU A 323 -20.08 42.49 -42.25
C GLU A 323 -20.10 43.36 -43.51
N GLY A 324 -20.49 42.72 -44.62
CA GLY A 324 -20.90 43.37 -45.84
C GLY A 324 -22.38 43.75 -45.79
N VAL A 325 -22.63 45.03 -46.00
CA VAL A 325 -23.68 45.67 -46.81
C VAL A 325 -25.02 44.93 -46.96
N VAL A 326 -26.07 45.55 -46.40
CA VAL A 326 -27.41 45.59 -47.01
C VAL A 326 -27.95 47.02 -46.93
N GLU A 327 -27.63 47.83 -47.94
CA GLU A 327 -28.54 48.63 -48.79
C GLU A 327 -27.73 49.55 -49.72
#